data_AF-A0A2P4PNK7-F1
#
_entry.id   AF-A0A2P4PNK7-F1
#
_cell.length_a   1.000
_cell.length_b   1.000
_cell.length_c   1.000
_cell.angle_alpha   90.00
_cell.angle_beta   90.00
_cell.angle_gamma   90.00
#
_symmetry.space_group_name_H-M   'P 1'
#
loop_
_entity.id
_entity.type
_entity.pdbx_description
1 polymer ?
#
loop_
_entity_poly.entity_id
_entity_poly.type
_entity_poly.pdbx_seq_one_letter_code
_entity_poly.pdbx_strand_id
1 'polypeptide(L)'
;MYRKRLDNFRSHHSDNSKRSNKQKSRFQRACRSVFYNRGNNKKSQRRVDSLEEKLQRARQHRFLFLPSQHINKPIQHVNYHNPFRRPAPRYPRDDSISTTSTSSPATNSQPVPVEDENIWHDKLGIWIPNSLLPYVTEEPVYISKRQAKLKGQHFTPGCAYWLDGIKKRKEAHELALRQQKDQEANDNARLTLEKEL
;
A
#
# COMPACT_ATOMS: atom_id res chain seq x y z
N MET A 1 20.77 -11.26 17.95
CA MET A 1 19.52 -10.49 18.15
C MET A 1 18.79 -11.03 19.38
N TYR A 2 18.54 -10.19 20.39
CA TYR A 2 17.93 -10.64 21.65
C TYR A 2 16.46 -11.04 21.47
N ARG A 3 16.04 -12.11 22.15
CA ARG A 3 14.68 -12.66 22.06
C ARG A 3 14.16 -12.98 23.46
N LYS A 4 12.91 -12.64 23.73
CA LYS A 4 12.17 -13.06 24.92
C LYS A 4 11.52 -14.42 24.65
N ARG A 5 11.80 -15.40 25.50
CA ARG A 5 11.15 -16.72 25.47
C ARG A 5 9.90 -16.68 26.34
N LEU A 6 8.77 -17.13 25.78
CA LEU A 6 7.54 -17.42 26.52
C LEU A 6 7.35 -18.94 26.51
N ASP A 7 7.35 -19.58 27.67
CA ASP A 7 7.18 -21.02 27.82
C ASP A 7 6.37 -21.37 29.08
N ASN A 8 6.26 -22.67 29.39
CA ASN A 8 5.61 -23.18 30.60
C ASN A 8 4.14 -22.74 30.74
N PHE A 9 3.39 -22.78 29.66
CA PHE A 9 1.98 -22.38 29.68
C PHE A 9 1.16 -23.27 30.63
N ARG A 10 0.52 -22.64 31.62
CA ARG A 10 -0.41 -23.31 32.54
C ARG A 10 -1.73 -22.58 32.56
N SER A 11 -2.80 -23.30 32.24
CA SER A 11 -4.16 -22.79 32.35
C SER A 11 -4.71 -23.06 33.75
N HIS A 12 -4.70 -22.03 34.61
CA HIS A 12 -5.40 -22.08 35.88
C HIS A 12 -6.83 -21.58 35.70
N HIS A 13 -7.81 -22.34 36.18
CA HIS A 13 -9.22 -22.00 36.14
C HIS A 13 -9.74 -21.80 37.56
N SER A 14 -10.78 -20.99 37.72
CA SER A 14 -11.40 -20.77 39.03
C SER A 14 -12.12 -22.02 39.52
N ASP A 15 -12.20 -22.20 40.82
CA ASP A 15 -12.93 -23.31 41.44
C ASP A 15 -14.46 -23.18 41.30
N ASN A 16 -14.96 -21.96 41.07
CA ASN A 16 -16.36 -21.74 40.76
C ASN A 16 -16.72 -22.36 39.39
N SER A 17 -17.60 -23.37 39.39
CA SER A 17 -17.96 -24.16 38.21
C SER A 17 -18.44 -23.31 37.01
N LYS A 18 -19.32 -22.32 37.25
CA LYS A 18 -19.85 -21.43 36.20
C LYS A 18 -18.72 -20.61 35.57
N ARG A 19 -17.82 -20.07 36.39
CA ARG A 19 -16.68 -19.26 35.92
C ARG A 19 -15.63 -20.12 35.23
N SER A 20 -15.33 -21.31 35.77
CA SER A 20 -14.42 -22.30 35.18
C SER A 20 -14.87 -22.69 33.77
N ASN A 21 -16.15 -23.00 33.59
CA ASN A 21 -16.71 -23.35 32.29
C ASN A 21 -16.58 -22.20 31.27
N LYS A 22 -16.83 -20.96 31.71
CA LYS A 22 -16.62 -19.77 30.85
C LYS A 22 -15.14 -19.59 30.47
N GLN A 23 -14.21 -19.82 31.39
CA GLN A 23 -12.77 -19.72 31.12
C GLN A 23 -12.31 -20.81 30.13
N LYS A 24 -12.73 -22.06 30.34
CA LYS A 24 -12.48 -23.18 29.41
C LYS A 24 -13.05 -22.89 28.02
N SER A 25 -14.29 -22.40 27.94
CA SER A 25 -14.93 -22.03 26.68
C SER A 25 -14.19 -20.90 25.96
N ARG A 26 -13.74 -19.86 26.68
CA ARG A 26 -12.92 -18.77 26.12
C ARG A 26 -11.59 -19.29 25.58
N PHE A 27 -10.91 -20.16 26.33
CA PHE A 27 -9.66 -20.77 25.89
C PHE A 27 -9.85 -21.62 24.63
N GLN A 28 -10.85 -22.50 24.61
CA GLN A 28 -11.19 -23.30 23.43
C GLN A 28 -11.54 -22.43 22.22
N ARG A 29 -12.27 -21.32 22.43
CA ARG A 29 -12.56 -20.35 21.38
C ARG A 29 -11.30 -19.70 20.82
N ALA A 30 -10.34 -19.36 21.68
CA ALA A 30 -9.05 -18.84 21.25
C ALA A 30 -8.28 -19.88 20.43
N CYS A 31 -8.20 -21.13 20.88
CA CYS A 31 -7.61 -22.24 20.12
C CYS A 31 -8.27 -22.38 18.74
N ARG A 32 -9.61 -22.44 18.69
CA ARG A 32 -10.36 -22.55 17.42
C ARG A 32 -10.10 -21.38 16.49
N SER A 33 -10.02 -20.16 17.04
CA SER A 33 -9.67 -18.98 16.27
C SER A 33 -8.31 -19.16 15.61
N VAL A 34 -7.27 -19.48 16.38
CA VAL A 34 -5.89 -19.63 15.87
C VAL A 34 -5.74 -20.77 14.87
N PHE A 35 -6.38 -21.93 15.10
CA PHE A 35 -6.18 -23.10 14.26
C PHE A 35 -7.06 -23.16 13.02
N TYR A 36 -8.27 -22.58 13.07
CA TYR A 36 -9.28 -22.79 12.02
C TYR A 36 -9.74 -21.50 11.34
N ASN A 37 -9.76 -20.37 12.05
CA ASN A 37 -10.46 -19.16 11.59
C ASN A 37 -9.54 -17.94 11.43
N ARG A 38 -8.21 -18.09 11.57
CA ARG A 38 -7.28 -16.96 11.58
C ARG A 38 -6.62 -16.78 10.21
N GLY A 39 -7.21 -15.90 9.41
CA GLY A 39 -6.67 -15.48 8.11
C GLY A 39 -7.77 -14.85 7.24
N ASN A 40 -7.43 -13.78 6.51
CA ASN A 40 -8.39 -13.08 5.65
C ASN A 40 -8.65 -13.80 4.31
N ASN A 41 -7.87 -14.83 4.00
CA ASN A 41 -7.91 -15.50 2.70
C ASN A 41 -8.68 -16.82 2.83
N LYS A 42 -9.67 -17.06 1.96
CA LYS A 42 -10.47 -18.31 1.94
C LYS A 42 -9.59 -19.58 1.88
N LYS A 43 -8.43 -19.52 1.20
CA LYS A 43 -7.44 -20.61 1.13
C LYS A 43 -6.70 -20.88 2.45
N SER A 44 -6.65 -19.91 3.37
CA SER A 44 -6.01 -20.02 4.69
C SER A 44 -6.94 -20.52 5.79
N GLN A 45 -8.25 -20.61 5.53
CA GLN A 45 -9.25 -21.27 6.39
C GLN A 45 -9.18 -22.79 6.30
N ARG A 46 -7.98 -23.34 6.11
CA ARG A 46 -7.74 -24.77 6.08
C ARG A 46 -7.79 -25.30 7.51
N ARG A 47 -8.62 -26.32 7.74
CA ARG A 47 -8.65 -26.98 9.04
C ARG A 47 -7.32 -27.68 9.31
N VAL A 48 -6.82 -27.48 10.52
CA VAL A 48 -5.59 -28.07 11.01
C VAL A 48 -5.93 -29.18 12.00
N ASP A 49 -5.73 -30.41 11.57
CA ASP A 49 -6.01 -31.57 12.42
C ASP A 49 -4.72 -32.14 13.02
N SER A 50 -3.61 -32.09 12.27
CA SER A 50 -2.29 -32.54 12.73
C SER A 50 -1.70 -31.65 13.83
N LEU A 51 -1.10 -32.27 14.84
CA LEU A 51 -0.46 -31.57 15.96
C LEU A 51 0.71 -30.69 15.51
N GLU A 52 1.51 -31.17 14.56
CA GLU A 52 2.68 -30.42 14.06
C GLU A 52 2.25 -29.12 13.36
N GLU A 53 1.18 -29.21 12.57
CA GLU A 53 0.62 -28.06 11.90
C GLU A 53 -0.01 -27.09 12.91
N LYS A 54 -0.61 -27.58 14.02
CA LYS A 54 -1.06 -26.73 15.13
C LYS A 54 0.11 -26.02 15.80
N LEU A 55 1.22 -26.70 16.03
CA LEU A 55 2.44 -26.12 16.60
C LEU A 55 3.01 -25.02 15.71
N GLN A 56 3.08 -25.24 14.40
CA GLN A 56 3.54 -24.24 13.44
C GLN A 56 2.61 -23.01 13.41
N ARG A 57 1.30 -23.22 13.34
CA ARG A 57 0.28 -22.15 13.38
C ARG A 57 0.36 -21.35 14.67
N ALA A 58 0.53 -22.04 15.80
CA ALA A 58 0.69 -21.44 17.11
C ALA A 58 1.97 -20.59 17.20
N ARG A 59 3.09 -21.03 16.59
CA ARG A 59 4.33 -20.24 16.49
C ARG A 59 4.14 -18.99 15.64
N GLN A 60 3.50 -19.10 14.47
CA GLN A 60 3.19 -17.96 13.60
C GLN A 60 2.36 -16.90 14.34
N HIS A 61 1.32 -17.33 15.03
CA HIS A 61 0.42 -16.44 15.75
C HIS A 61 0.82 -16.14 17.20
N ARG A 62 2.00 -16.60 17.62
CA ARG A 62 2.58 -16.38 18.95
C ARG A 62 1.61 -16.78 20.07
N PHE A 63 0.94 -17.90 19.88
CA PHE A 63 -0.06 -18.49 20.78
C PHE A 63 0.50 -19.73 21.48
N LEU A 64 0.31 -19.82 22.80
CA LEU A 64 0.67 -21.01 23.58
C LEU A 64 -0.60 -21.78 23.92
N PHE A 65 -0.58 -23.10 23.68
CA PHE A 65 -1.71 -23.99 24.04
C PHE A 65 -1.28 -25.27 24.73
N LEU A 66 0.02 -25.63 24.66
CA LEU A 66 0.59 -26.77 25.38
C LEU A 66 1.57 -26.30 26.45
N PRO A 67 1.69 -27.04 27.58
CA PRO A 67 2.66 -26.71 28.63
C PRO A 67 4.12 -26.76 28.17
N SER A 68 4.47 -27.71 27.30
CA SER A 68 5.82 -27.91 26.78
C SER A 68 6.20 -26.95 25.64
N GLN A 69 5.25 -26.13 25.17
CA GLN A 69 5.48 -25.23 24.04
C GLN A 69 6.24 -23.98 24.48
N HIS A 70 7.13 -23.49 23.61
CA HIS A 70 7.81 -22.22 23.78
C HIS A 70 7.73 -21.33 22.52
N ILE A 71 7.73 -20.01 22.71
CA ILE A 71 7.74 -19.01 21.63
C ILE A 71 8.83 -17.97 21.89
N ASN A 72 9.67 -17.73 20.88
CA ASN A 72 10.74 -16.73 20.94
C ASN A 72 10.32 -15.44 20.22
N LYS A 73 10.08 -14.39 20.99
CA LYS A 73 9.67 -13.07 20.53
C LYS A 73 10.88 -12.15 20.39
N PRO A 74 11.19 -11.57 19.21
CA PRO A 74 12.26 -10.58 19.10
C PRO A 74 11.91 -9.35 19.95
N ILE A 75 12.91 -8.79 20.63
CA ILE A 75 12.73 -7.59 21.43
C ILE A 75 13.21 -6.40 20.60
N GLN A 76 12.27 -5.56 20.13
CA GLN A 76 12.54 -4.51 19.15
C GLN A 76 13.51 -3.43 19.67
N HIS A 77 13.43 -3.09 20.96
CA HIS A 77 14.23 -2.03 21.57
C HIS A 77 15.61 -2.49 22.08
N VAL A 78 15.88 -3.80 22.09
CA VAL A 78 17.23 -4.34 22.43
C VAL A 78 18.08 -4.51 21.16
N ASN A 79 17.61 -3.97 20.04
CA ASN A 79 18.49 -3.56 18.97
C ASN A 79 19.26 -2.35 19.50
N TYR A 80 20.30 -2.58 20.29
CA TYR A 80 21.27 -1.52 20.56
C TYR A 80 21.65 -0.92 19.20
N HIS A 81 21.42 0.37 19.08
CA HIS A 81 21.94 1.19 18.01
C HIS A 81 23.43 0.89 17.96
N ASN A 82 23.89 0.10 16.99
CA ASN A 82 25.31 -0.11 16.80
C ASN A 82 25.91 1.28 16.52
N PRO A 83 26.67 1.90 17.45
CA PRO A 83 27.19 3.24 17.24
C PRO A 83 28.19 3.29 16.07
N PHE A 84 28.56 2.13 15.52
CA PHE A 84 29.42 2.00 14.35
C PHE A 84 28.70 1.97 13.00
N ARG A 85 27.37 2.09 12.94
CA ARG A 85 26.70 2.48 11.68
C ARG A 85 26.67 4.01 11.57
N ARG A 86 27.86 4.61 11.43
CA ARG A 86 27.97 5.99 10.94
C ARG A 86 27.41 6.00 9.50
N PRO A 87 26.47 6.90 9.14
CA PRO A 87 26.24 7.17 7.72
C PRO A 87 27.57 7.62 7.13
N ALA A 88 27.93 7.08 5.96
CA ALA A 88 29.14 7.47 5.25
C ALA A 88 29.21 9.00 5.15
N PRO A 89 30.36 9.64 5.47
CA PRO A 89 30.51 11.07 5.26
C PRO A 89 30.22 11.39 3.80
N ARG A 90 29.13 12.13 3.55
CA ARG A 90 28.95 12.78 2.26
C ARG A 90 29.97 13.90 2.21
N TYR A 91 31.11 13.65 1.59
CA TYR A 91 32.02 14.73 1.22
C TYR A 91 31.26 15.69 0.30
N PRO A 92 31.35 17.02 0.54
CA PRO A 92 30.92 18.00 -0.45
C PRO A 92 31.72 17.75 -1.72
N ARG A 93 31.02 17.49 -2.83
CA ARG A 93 31.66 17.41 -4.14
C ARG A 93 31.84 18.85 -4.60
N ASP A 94 33.09 19.28 -4.71
CA ASP A 94 33.48 20.60 -5.18
C ASP A 94 32.85 20.93 -6.54
N ASP A 95 32.17 22.06 -6.59
CA ASP A 95 31.80 22.77 -7.81
C ASP A 95 33.05 23.45 -8.37
N SER A 96 33.82 22.74 -9.19
CA SER A 96 34.88 23.34 -10.01
C SER A 96 34.45 23.36 -11.47
N ILE A 97 34.12 24.58 -11.89
CA ILE A 97 33.81 25.01 -13.25
C ILE A 97 35.03 24.72 -14.14
N SER A 98 34.87 23.86 -15.15
CA SER A 98 35.78 23.78 -16.31
C SER A 98 34.97 24.07 -17.56
N THR A 99 35.01 25.33 -17.96
CA THR A 99 34.68 25.80 -19.31
C THR A 99 35.74 25.29 -20.29
N THR A 100 35.33 24.43 -21.22
CA THR A 100 35.95 24.35 -22.54
C THR A 100 34.86 24.23 -23.57
N SER A 101 34.58 25.37 -24.21
CA SER A 101 33.83 25.52 -25.43
C SER A 101 34.54 24.80 -26.58
N THR A 102 33.85 23.91 -27.28
CA THR A 102 34.16 23.53 -28.66
C THR A 102 32.86 23.18 -29.36
N SER A 103 32.71 23.77 -30.54
CA SER A 103 31.51 23.97 -31.35
C SER A 103 30.84 22.71 -31.92
N SER A 104 29.54 22.85 -32.15
CA SER A 104 28.54 21.96 -32.77
C SER A 104 28.94 21.32 -34.13
N PRO A 105 28.17 20.34 -34.64
CA PRO A 105 26.94 20.70 -35.36
C PRO A 105 25.71 19.89 -34.97
N ALA A 106 24.57 20.50 -35.28
CA ALA A 106 23.23 20.00 -35.04
C ALA A 106 23.00 18.63 -35.69
N THR A 107 22.47 17.70 -34.89
CA THR A 107 21.63 16.61 -35.40
C THR A 107 20.29 16.73 -34.70
N ASN A 108 19.31 17.13 -35.50
CA ASN A 108 17.90 17.24 -35.14
C ASN A 108 17.37 15.86 -34.77
N SER A 109 17.26 15.58 -33.48
CA SER A 109 16.44 14.50 -32.95
C SER A 109 15.59 15.06 -31.81
N GLN A 110 14.31 15.21 -32.14
CA GLN A 110 13.17 15.48 -31.27
C GLN A 110 13.37 14.97 -29.83
N PRO A 111 13.05 15.76 -28.79
CA PRO A 111 13.09 15.27 -27.43
C PRO A 111 11.98 14.23 -27.24
N VAL A 112 12.39 12.98 -27.06
CA VAL A 112 11.57 11.87 -26.61
C VAL A 112 10.98 12.24 -25.23
N PRO A 113 9.65 12.19 -25.03
CA PRO A 113 9.04 12.48 -23.72
C PRO A 113 9.43 11.41 -22.71
N VAL A 114 10.23 11.79 -21.71
CA VAL A 114 10.51 10.95 -20.53
C VAL A 114 9.32 11.08 -19.59
N GLU A 115 8.28 10.26 -19.83
CA GLU A 115 6.98 10.29 -19.12
C GLU A 115 7.02 9.77 -17.66
N ASP A 116 8.17 9.24 -17.20
CA ASP A 116 8.26 8.43 -15.97
C ASP A 116 9.02 9.09 -14.81
N GLU A 117 9.21 10.41 -14.81
CA GLU A 117 9.76 11.10 -13.65
C GLU A 117 8.68 11.43 -12.61
N ASN A 118 8.88 10.96 -11.38
CA ASN A 118 8.04 11.32 -10.24
C ASN A 118 8.47 12.69 -9.72
N ILE A 119 7.52 13.62 -9.64
CA ILE A 119 7.73 14.98 -9.15
C ILE A 119 7.16 15.09 -7.73
N TRP A 120 7.86 15.83 -6.88
CA TRP A 120 7.40 16.12 -5.52
C TRP A 120 6.27 17.17 -5.56
N HIS A 121 5.14 16.87 -4.91
CA HIS A 121 4.00 17.78 -4.87
C HIS A 121 3.96 18.56 -3.56
N ASP A 122 4.35 19.84 -3.58
CA ASP A 122 4.53 20.68 -2.38
C ASP A 122 3.30 20.77 -1.46
N LYS A 123 2.09 20.94 -2.03
CA LYS A 123 0.86 21.05 -1.20
C LYS A 123 0.45 19.74 -0.53
N LEU A 124 0.79 18.60 -1.12
CA LEU A 124 0.33 17.29 -0.65
C LEU A 124 1.44 16.51 0.06
N GLY A 125 2.70 16.93 -0.08
CA GLY A 125 3.85 16.28 0.52
C GLY A 125 4.07 14.85 0.04
N ILE A 126 3.77 14.58 -1.24
CA ILE A 126 3.84 13.23 -1.84
C ILE A 126 4.50 13.27 -3.21
N TRP A 127 5.12 12.14 -3.58
CA TRP A 127 5.65 11.92 -4.93
C TRP A 127 4.53 11.48 -5.88
N ILE A 128 4.37 12.19 -6.99
CA ILE A 128 3.34 11.92 -8.00
C ILE A 128 4.01 11.84 -9.37
N PRO A 129 3.70 10.84 -10.21
CA PRO A 129 4.17 10.81 -11.60
C PRO A 129 3.76 12.08 -12.36
N ASN A 130 4.68 12.65 -13.15
CA ASN A 130 4.44 13.87 -13.94
C ASN A 130 3.14 13.81 -14.76
N SER A 131 2.89 12.66 -15.39
CA SER A 131 1.70 12.40 -16.20
C SER A 131 0.36 12.42 -15.45
N LEU A 132 0.37 12.45 -14.12
CA LEU A 132 -0.81 12.57 -13.26
C LEU A 132 -0.97 13.94 -12.62
N LEU A 133 0.08 14.77 -12.59
CA LEU A 133 0.05 16.10 -11.96
C LEU A 133 -1.10 16.98 -12.44
N PRO A 134 -1.41 17.08 -13.75
CA PRO A 134 -2.52 17.93 -14.23
C PRO A 134 -3.89 17.52 -13.69
N TYR A 135 -4.04 16.26 -13.25
CA TYR A 135 -5.31 15.68 -12.82
C TYR A 135 -5.48 15.69 -11.28
N VAL A 136 -4.46 16.14 -10.55
CA VAL A 136 -4.50 16.35 -9.11
C VAL A 136 -5.19 17.68 -8.83
N THR A 137 -6.53 17.65 -8.82
CA THR A 137 -7.35 18.79 -8.43
C THR A 137 -7.49 18.87 -6.90
N GLU A 138 -7.89 20.04 -6.38
CA GLU A 138 -8.18 20.24 -4.95
C GLU A 138 -9.39 19.41 -4.46
N GLU A 139 -10.13 18.80 -5.37
CA GLU A 139 -11.25 17.92 -5.04
C GLU A 139 -10.75 16.58 -4.47
N PRO A 140 -11.25 16.15 -3.31
CA PRO A 140 -10.83 14.90 -2.70
C PRO A 140 -11.36 13.68 -3.47
N VAL A 141 -10.62 12.57 -3.44
CA VAL A 141 -11.08 11.28 -3.97
C VAL A 141 -11.96 10.59 -2.92
N TYR A 142 -13.27 10.63 -3.11
CA TYR A 142 -14.22 10.00 -2.19
C TYR A 142 -14.21 8.47 -2.26
N ILE A 143 -14.46 7.82 -1.12
CA ILE A 143 -14.48 6.35 -1.00
C ILE A 143 -15.65 5.75 -1.79
N SER A 144 -16.75 6.49 -1.93
CA SER A 144 -17.93 6.05 -2.68
C SER A 144 -18.71 7.23 -3.25
N LYS A 145 -19.58 6.95 -4.23
CA LYS A 145 -20.49 7.96 -4.82
C LYS A 145 -21.42 8.60 -3.79
N ARG A 146 -21.85 7.82 -2.77
CA ARG A 146 -22.66 8.36 -1.66
C ARG A 146 -21.86 9.37 -0.83
N GLN A 147 -20.60 9.05 -0.53
CA GLN A 147 -19.72 9.95 0.22
C GLN A 147 -19.37 11.20 -0.59
N ALA A 148 -19.26 11.09 -1.92
CA ALA A 148 -19.10 12.25 -2.80
C ALA A 148 -20.28 13.22 -2.71
N LYS A 149 -21.51 12.71 -2.77
CA LYS A 149 -22.73 13.53 -2.60
C LYS A 149 -22.80 14.20 -1.23
N LEU A 150 -22.38 13.49 -0.19
CA LEU A 150 -22.42 13.96 1.20
C LEU A 150 -21.17 14.76 1.61
N LYS A 151 -20.19 14.93 0.71
CA LYS A 151 -18.85 15.47 1.01
C LYS A 151 -18.23 14.84 2.28
N GLY A 152 -18.45 13.54 2.46
CA GLY A 152 -18.04 12.80 3.65
C GLY A 152 -16.64 12.20 3.51
N GLN A 153 -16.52 10.89 3.80
CA GLN A 153 -15.22 10.23 3.85
C GLN A 153 -14.53 10.16 2.48
N HIS A 154 -13.27 10.59 2.46
CA HIS A 154 -12.39 10.54 1.31
C HIS A 154 -11.07 9.84 1.65
N PHE A 155 -10.38 9.39 0.61
CA PHE A 155 -9.05 8.81 0.75
C PHE A 155 -8.02 9.89 1.10
N THR A 156 -7.04 9.51 1.92
CA THR A 156 -5.88 10.35 2.21
C THR A 156 -4.99 10.45 0.96
N PRO A 157 -4.51 11.65 0.59
CA PRO A 157 -3.53 11.82 -0.48
C PRO A 157 -2.32 10.89 -0.30
N GLY A 158 -1.87 10.29 -1.40
CA GLY A 158 -0.71 9.37 -1.41
C GLY A 158 -1.01 7.90 -1.10
N CYS A 159 -2.23 7.54 -0.66
CA CYS A 159 -2.57 6.12 -0.55
C CYS A 159 -2.91 5.49 -1.93
N ALA A 160 -2.76 4.17 -2.06
CA ALA A 160 -2.95 3.48 -3.34
C ALA A 160 -4.35 3.71 -3.95
N TYR A 161 -5.40 3.75 -3.12
CA TYR A 161 -6.77 4.02 -3.56
C TYR A 161 -6.98 5.47 -4.01
N TRP A 162 -6.27 6.42 -3.41
CA TRP A 162 -6.28 7.81 -3.86
C TRP A 162 -5.64 7.93 -5.24
N LEU A 163 -4.47 7.31 -5.45
CA LEU A 163 -3.79 7.28 -6.75
C LEU A 163 -4.65 6.63 -7.85
N ASP A 164 -5.33 5.52 -7.54
CA ASP A 164 -6.29 4.88 -8.46
C ASP A 164 -7.44 5.83 -8.85
N GLY A 165 -7.91 6.63 -7.89
CA GLY A 165 -8.89 7.68 -8.15
C GLY A 165 -8.39 8.75 -9.12
N ILE A 166 -7.15 9.21 -8.98
CA ILE A 166 -6.55 10.20 -9.89
C ILE A 166 -6.38 9.61 -11.30
N LYS A 167 -5.94 8.35 -11.41
CA LYS A 167 -5.84 7.65 -12.71
C LYS A 167 -7.19 7.60 -13.44
N LYS A 168 -8.27 7.28 -12.72
CA LYS A 168 -9.62 7.28 -13.30
C LYS A 168 -10.06 8.66 -13.79
N ARG A 169 -9.65 9.75 -13.12
CA ARG A 169 -9.93 11.11 -13.62
C ARG A 169 -9.22 11.37 -14.94
N LYS A 170 -7.94 10.99 -15.04
CA LYS A 170 -7.17 11.09 -16.29
C LYS A 170 -7.86 10.33 -17.42
N GLU A 171 -8.20 9.07 -17.19
CA GLU A 171 -8.89 8.23 -18.18
C GLU A 171 -10.23 8.85 -18.63
N ALA A 172 -11.03 9.37 -17.70
CA ALA A 172 -12.29 10.02 -18.03
C ALA A 172 -12.11 11.28 -18.86
N HIS A 173 -11.10 12.09 -18.55
CA HIS A 173 -10.77 13.30 -19.29
C HIS A 173 -10.28 12.97 -20.72
N GLU A 174 -9.39 12.00 -20.87
CA GLU A 174 -8.93 11.54 -22.18
C GLU A 174 -10.07 10.96 -23.03
N LEU A 175 -10.98 10.23 -22.40
CA LEU A 175 -12.15 9.67 -23.08
C LEU A 175 -13.11 10.78 -23.55
N ALA A 176 -13.32 11.83 -22.77
CA ALA A 176 -14.12 12.99 -23.17
C ALA A 176 -13.51 13.73 -24.37
N LEU A 177 -12.19 13.93 -24.38
CA LEU A 177 -11.49 14.54 -25.52
C LEU A 177 -11.61 13.71 -26.81
N ARG A 178 -11.59 12.38 -26.70
CA ARG A 178 -11.80 11.50 -27.86
C ARG A 178 -13.23 11.63 -28.40
N GLN A 179 -14.22 11.57 -27.51
CA GLN A 179 -15.63 11.74 -27.90
C GLN A 179 -15.89 13.08 -28.57
N GLN A 180 -15.28 14.16 -28.08
CA GLN A 180 -15.40 15.47 -28.70
C GLN A 180 -14.84 15.48 -30.12
N LYS A 181 -13.65 14.89 -30.33
CA LYS A 181 -13.06 14.77 -31.69
C LYS A 181 -13.93 13.93 -32.62
N ASP A 182 -14.51 12.85 -32.12
CA ASP A 182 -15.41 12.00 -32.90
C ASP A 182 -16.69 12.74 -33.32
N GLN A 183 -17.22 13.59 -32.43
CA GLN A 183 -18.37 14.46 -32.73
C GLN A 183 -17.99 15.52 -33.78
N GLU A 184 -16.87 16.22 -33.61
CA GLU A 184 -16.39 17.21 -34.57
C GLU A 184 -16.11 16.58 -35.95
N ALA A 185 -15.57 15.37 -36.00
CA ALA A 185 -15.36 14.64 -37.26
C ALA A 185 -16.68 14.29 -37.96
N ASN A 186 -17.70 13.89 -37.20
CA ASN A 186 -19.04 13.60 -37.72
C ASN A 186 -19.71 14.86 -38.28
N ASP A 187 -19.70 15.95 -37.51
CA ASP A 187 -20.27 17.23 -37.94
C ASP A 187 -19.58 17.78 -39.20
N ASN A 188 -18.25 17.66 -39.27
CA ASN A 188 -17.49 18.02 -40.47
C ASN A 188 -17.87 17.15 -41.68
N ALA A 189 -18.03 15.84 -41.51
CA ALA A 189 -18.45 14.94 -42.58
C ALA A 189 -19.87 15.27 -43.08
N ARG A 190 -20.78 15.62 -42.16
CA ARG A 190 -22.13 16.09 -42.51
C ARG A 190 -22.08 17.40 -43.31
N LEU A 191 -21.30 18.38 -42.87
CA LEU A 191 -21.14 19.66 -43.58
C LEU A 191 -20.51 19.49 -44.97
N THR A 192 -19.61 18.52 -45.15
CA THR A 192 -19.08 18.22 -46.48
C THR A 192 -20.13 17.63 -47.42
N LEU A 193 -21.01 16.76 -46.93
CA LEU A 193 -22.12 16.22 -47.73
C LEU A 193 -23.14 17.30 -48.12
N GLU A 194 -23.44 18.22 -47.20
CA GLU A 194 -24.36 19.33 -47.46
C GLU A 194 -23.79 20.36 -48.45
N LYS A 195 -22.46 20.45 -48.62
CA LYS A 195 -21.81 21.35 -49.61
C LYS A 195 -21.71 20.76 -51.02
N GLU A 196 -21.88 19.45 -51.16
CA GLU A 196 -21.80 18.73 -52.45
C GLU A 196 -23.18 18.59 -53.13
N LEU A 197 -24.26 19.10 -52.51
CA LEU A 197 -25.62 19.20 -53.05
C LEU A 197 -25.95 20.64 -53.49
#